data_AF-A0A658NQ81-F1
#
_entry.id   AF-A0A658NQ81-F1
#
_cell.length_a   1.000
_cell.length_b   1.000
_cell.length_c   1.000
_cell.angle_alpha   90.00
_cell.angle_beta   90.00
_cell.angle_gamma   90.00
#
_symmetry.space_group_name_H-M   'P 1'
#
loop_
_entity.id
_entity.type
_entity.pdbx_description
1 polymer ?
#
loop_
_entity_poly.entity_id
_entity_poly.type
_entity_poly.pdbx_seq_one_letter_code
_entity_poly.pdbx_strand_id
1 'polypeptide(L)'
;DTRMASCLERDGVKLGTVEHLMSALAGLGIDNLYVDVDAAEIPIMDGSAGPFIFLLQSAGIEEQAAAKKFIRVLKPVEFRDGDKWARLDP
;
A
#
# COMPACT_ATOMS: atom_id res chain seq x y z
N ASP A 1 -9.05 3.23 10.97
CA ASP A 1 -8.26 3.08 12.20
C ASP A 1 -6.79 3.00 11.80
N THR A 2 -5.89 3.59 12.58
CA THR A 2 -4.44 3.59 12.32
C THR A 2 -3.64 3.10 13.53
N ARG A 3 -4.33 2.51 14.52
CA ARG A 3 -3.68 1.91 15.70
C ARG A 3 -3.13 0.54 15.32
N MET A 4 -1.83 0.34 15.54
CA MET A 4 -1.07 -0.90 15.28
C MET A 4 -0.93 -1.33 13.81
N ALA A 5 -1.82 -0.93 12.92
CA ALA A 5 -1.75 -1.19 11.49
C ALA A 5 -2.48 -0.10 10.67
N SER A 6 -2.36 -0.14 9.34
CA SER A 6 -3.21 0.63 8.43
C SER A 6 -4.47 -0.18 8.07
N CYS A 7 -5.65 0.41 8.27
CA CYS A 7 -6.93 -0.23 7.94
C CYS A 7 -7.75 0.60 6.97
N LEU A 8 -8.38 -0.06 5.99
CA LEU A 8 -9.40 0.50 5.13
C LEU A 8 -10.79 0.26 5.75
N GLU A 9 -11.68 1.22 5.59
CA GLU A 9 -13.06 1.13 6.07
C GLU A 9 -14.01 1.72 5.05
N ARG A 10 -15.11 1.00 4.77
CA ARG A 10 -16.18 1.47 3.91
C ARG A 10 -17.50 0.83 4.34
N ASP A 11 -18.54 1.65 4.47
CA ASP A 11 -19.91 1.19 4.77
C ASP A 11 -19.99 0.24 5.99
N GLY A 12 -19.14 0.47 7.00
CA GLY A 12 -19.04 -0.34 8.23
C GLY A 12 -18.20 -1.63 8.09
N VAL A 13 -17.74 -1.97 6.89
CA VAL A 13 -16.81 -3.08 6.64
C VAL A 13 -15.37 -2.61 6.77
N LYS A 14 -14.53 -3.41 7.40
CA LYS A 14 -13.12 -3.11 7.67
C LYS A 14 -12.20 -4.17 7.08
N LEU A 15 -11.07 -3.70 6.53
CA LEU A 15 -9.97 -4.54 6.11
C LEU A 15 -8.67 -4.00 6.73
N GLY A 16 -8.03 -4.81 7.58
CA GLY A 16 -6.81 -4.45 8.29
C GLY A 16 -5.51 -4.92 7.62
N THR A 17 -4.40 -4.39 8.13
CA THR A 17 -3.03 -4.87 7.84
C THR A 17 -2.65 -4.72 6.36
N VAL A 18 -3.12 -3.67 5.70
CA VAL A 18 -2.93 -3.50 4.25
C VAL A 18 -1.51 -3.05 3.87
N GLU A 19 -0.76 -2.48 4.82
CA GLU A 19 0.49 -1.75 4.55
C GLU A 19 1.60 -2.58 3.90
N HIS A 20 1.77 -3.86 4.27
CA HIS A 20 2.82 -4.70 3.69
C HIS A 20 2.52 -5.10 2.25
N LEU A 21 1.26 -5.44 1.95
CA LEU A 21 0.82 -5.67 0.59
C LEU A 21 0.96 -4.39 -0.24
N MET A 22 0.48 -3.24 0.27
CA MET A 22 0.62 -1.95 -0.41
C MET A 22 2.09 -1.57 -0.65
N SER A 23 2.99 -1.89 0.27
CA SER A 23 4.44 -1.70 0.09
C SER A 23 5.01 -2.55 -1.05
N ALA A 24 4.60 -3.83 -1.15
CA ALA A 24 4.99 -4.70 -2.26
C ALA A 24 4.49 -4.18 -3.61
N LEU A 25 3.21 -3.76 -3.67
CA LEU A 25 2.60 -3.19 -4.87
C LEU A 25 3.30 -1.92 -5.32
N ALA A 26 3.60 -1.01 -4.39
CA ALA A 26 4.35 0.21 -4.67
C ALA A 26 5.79 -0.08 -5.15
N GLY A 27 6.47 -1.04 -4.49
CA GLY A 27 7.84 -1.43 -4.83
C GLY A 27 7.96 -2.09 -6.22
N LEU A 28 6.95 -2.84 -6.65
CA LEU A 28 6.89 -3.44 -7.99
C LEU A 28 6.23 -2.54 -9.04
N GLY A 29 5.67 -1.40 -8.63
CA GLY A 29 5.01 -0.48 -9.53
C GLY A 29 3.71 -1.00 -10.14
N ILE A 30 2.95 -1.83 -9.40
CA ILE A 30 1.65 -2.33 -9.83
C ILE A 30 0.58 -1.27 -9.62
N ASP A 31 -0.11 -0.86 -10.70
CA ASP A 31 -1.13 0.20 -10.65
C ASP A 31 -2.55 -0.33 -10.51
N ASN A 32 -2.86 -1.47 -11.12
CA ASN A 32 -4.23 -1.99 -11.23
C ASN A 32 -4.26 -3.48 -10.85
N LEU A 33 -5.09 -3.83 -9.87
CA LEU A 33 -5.36 -5.21 -9.47
C LEU A 33 -6.68 -5.32 -8.71
N TYR A 34 -7.17 -6.56 -8.57
CA TYR A 34 -8.16 -6.92 -7.57
C TYR A 34 -7.48 -7.72 -6.46
N VAL A 35 -7.87 -7.44 -5.21
CA VAL A 35 -7.43 -8.17 -4.02
C VAL A 35 -8.66 -8.76 -3.37
N ASP A 36 -8.84 -10.05 -3.55
CA ASP A 36 -9.93 -10.80 -2.91
C ASP A 36 -9.42 -11.48 -1.65
N VAL A 37 -10.16 -11.29 -0.55
CA VAL A 37 -9.88 -11.88 0.76
C VAL A 37 -11.19 -12.33 1.40
N ASP A 38 -11.14 -13.43 2.13
CA ASP A 38 -12.28 -14.04 2.82
C ASP A 38 -12.31 -13.70 4.33
N ALA A 39 -11.38 -12.87 4.79
CA ALA A 39 -11.25 -12.41 6.16
C ALA A 39 -11.14 -10.89 6.26
N ALA A 40 -11.24 -10.35 7.47
CA ALA A 40 -11.17 -8.92 7.75
C ALA A 40 -9.74 -8.33 7.75
N GLU A 41 -8.71 -9.11 7.37
CA GLU A 41 -7.32 -8.67 7.34
C GLU A 41 -6.54 -9.31 6.18
N ILE A 42 -5.55 -8.58 5.68
CA ILE A 42 -4.53 -9.15 4.79
C ILE A 42 -3.63 -10.09 5.60
N PRO A 43 -3.24 -11.28 5.07
CA PRO A 43 -2.33 -12.18 5.75
C PRO A 43 -1.00 -11.50 6.12
N ILE A 44 -0.54 -11.71 7.36
CA ILE A 44 0.74 -11.14 7.82
C ILE A 44 1.96 -11.75 7.12
N MET A 45 1.80 -12.92 6.52
CA MET A 45 2.87 -13.72 5.91
C MET A 45 4.02 -13.96 6.90
N ASP A 46 5.22 -13.48 6.58
CA ASP A 46 6.40 -13.53 7.46
C ASP A 46 6.66 -12.20 8.22
N GLY A 47 5.72 -11.26 8.15
CA GLY A 47 5.85 -9.92 8.72
C GLY A 47 6.54 -8.91 7.80
N SER A 48 6.94 -9.31 6.59
CA SER A 48 7.56 -8.43 5.59
C SER A 48 6.73 -8.36 4.29
N ALA A 49 7.17 -7.53 3.35
CA ALA A 49 6.64 -7.51 1.99
C ALA A 49 7.23 -8.63 1.09
N GLY A 50 8.26 -9.34 1.54
CA GLY A 50 9.02 -10.32 0.75
C GLY A 50 8.15 -11.42 0.12
N PRO A 51 7.28 -12.09 0.89
CA PRO A 51 6.38 -13.11 0.34
C PRO A 51 5.43 -12.57 -0.73
N PHE A 52 4.92 -11.35 -0.56
CA PHE A 52 4.07 -10.71 -1.57
C PHE A 52 4.85 -10.39 -2.84
N ILE A 53 6.07 -9.84 -2.72
CA ILE A 53 6.95 -9.56 -3.87
C ILE A 53 7.21 -10.85 -4.65
N PHE A 54 7.56 -11.93 -3.95
CA PHE A 54 7.81 -13.23 -4.57
C PHE A 54 6.59 -13.75 -5.35
N LEU A 55 5.40 -13.71 -4.73
CA LEU A 55 4.16 -14.17 -5.38
C LEU A 55 3.78 -13.30 -6.59
N LEU A 56 3.90 -11.97 -6.48
CA LEU A 56 3.59 -11.03 -7.56
C LEU A 56 4.56 -11.19 -8.74
N GLN A 57 5.87 -11.31 -8.48
CA GLN A 57 6.86 -11.57 -9.53
C GLN A 57 6.67 -12.93 -10.19
N SER A 58 6.26 -13.95 -9.41
CA SER A 58 5.96 -15.29 -9.93
C SER A 58 4.72 -15.29 -10.83
N ALA A 59 3.71 -14.46 -10.53
CA ALA A 59 2.53 -14.27 -11.37
C ALA A 59 2.82 -13.48 -12.65
N GLY A 60 3.84 -12.62 -12.62
CA GLY A 60 4.18 -11.72 -13.71
C GLY A 60 3.44 -10.38 -13.65
N ILE A 61 3.96 -9.40 -14.39
CA ILE A 61 3.40 -8.04 -14.47
C ILE A 61 3.09 -7.75 -15.93
N GLU A 62 1.86 -7.30 -16.19
CA GLU A 62 1.39 -6.94 -17.54
C GLU A 62 1.39 -5.41 -17.71
N GLU A 63 2.04 -4.93 -18.78
CA GLU A 63 1.96 -3.51 -19.15
C GLU A 63 0.62 -3.21 -19.83
N GLN A 64 -0.03 -2.14 -19.42
CA GLN A 64 -1.30 -1.71 -20.01
C GLN A 64 -1.09 -0.56 -20.98
N ALA A 65 -1.93 -0.48 -22.02
CA ALA A 65 -1.91 0.60 -23.02
C ALA A 65 -2.47 1.93 -22.48
N ALA A 66 -1.92 2.41 -21.35
CA ALA A 66 -2.25 3.67 -20.72
C ALA A 66 -1.01 4.23 -20.01
N ALA A 67 -0.83 5.55 -20.07
CA ALA A 67 0.27 6.19 -19.36
C ALA A 67 0.07 6.09 -17.84
N LYS A 68 1.09 5.58 -17.14
CA LYS A 68 1.15 5.60 -15.68
C LYS A 68 1.12 7.04 -15.15
N LYS A 69 0.27 7.30 -14.18
CA LYS A 69 0.13 8.62 -13.54
C LYS A 69 0.97 8.66 -12.27
N PHE A 70 1.69 9.76 -12.06
CA PHE A 70 2.53 9.98 -10.90
C PHE A 70 2.08 11.22 -10.14
N ILE A 71 2.23 11.19 -8.82
CA ILE A 71 2.06 12.36 -7.96
C ILE A 71 3.44 12.98 -7.77
N ARG A 72 3.60 14.23 -8.23
CA ARG A 72 4.84 15.01 -8.02
C ARG A 72 4.61 16.04 -6.92
N VAL A 73 5.47 16.02 -5.91
CA VAL A 73 5.51 17.04 -4.85
C VAL A 73 6.10 18.32 -5.46
N LEU A 74 5.37 19.43 -5.43
CA LEU A 74 5.80 20.69 -6.05
C LEU A 74 6.35 21.70 -5.04
N LYS A 75 5.98 21.53 -3.77
CA LYS A 75 6.36 22.37 -2.64
C LYS A 75 6.44 21.48 -1.39
N PRO A 76 7.30 21.81 -0.41
CA PRO A 76 7.34 21.06 0.84
C PRO A 76 5.98 21.01 1.53
N VAL A 77 5.62 19.84 2.07
CA VAL A 77 4.43 19.62 2.90
C VAL A 77 4.87 18.89 4.15
N GLU A 78 4.66 19.48 5.33
CA GLU A 78 5.01 18.90 6.64
C GLU A 78 3.78 18.84 7.54
N PHE A 79 3.65 17.74 8.28
CA PHE A 79 2.70 17.59 9.36
C PHE A 79 3.46 17.24 10.65
N ARG A 80 3.01 17.79 11.79
CA ARG A 80 3.61 17.56 13.11
C ARG A 80 2.52 17.32 14.16
N ASP A 81 2.75 16.32 15.00
CA ASP A 81 1.92 15.97 16.17
C ASP A 81 2.85 15.66 17.34
N GLY A 82 2.92 16.58 18.31
CA GLY A 82 3.88 16.52 19.42
C GLY A 82 5.34 16.51 18.92
N ASP A 83 6.08 15.45 19.27
CA ASP A 83 7.46 15.21 18.85
C ASP A 83 7.58 14.45 17.51
N LYS A 84 6.46 13.97 16.96
CA LYS A 84 6.41 13.24 15.68
C LYS A 84 6.17 14.20 14.53
N TRP A 85 6.84 13.99 13.41
CA TRP A 85 6.60 14.74 12.19
C TRP A 85 6.81 13.86 10.95
N ALA A 86 6.15 14.23 9.85
CA ALA A 86 6.34 13.64 8.53
C ALA A 86 6.36 14.76 7.49
N ARG A 87 7.27 14.68 6.51
CA ARG A 87 7.44 15.69 5.47
C ARG A 87 7.68 15.06 4.11
N LEU A 88 7.15 15.70 3.08
CA LEU A 88 7.49 15.48 1.69
C LEU A 88 8.15 16.74 1.14
N ASP A 89 9.28 16.61 0.46
CA ASP A 89 9.97 17.67 -0.25
C ASP A 89 9.89 17.45 -1.79
N PRO A 90 10.04 18.50 -2.61
CA PRO A 90 9.97 18.41 -4.07
C PRO A 90 11.01 17.49 -4.73
#